data_AF-A0A0U1LS19-F1
#
_entry.id   AF-A0A0U1LS19-F1
#
_cell.length_a   1.000
_cell.length_b   1.000
_cell.length_c   1.000
_cell.angle_alpha   90.00
_cell.angle_beta   90.00
_cell.angle_gamma   90.00
#
_symmetry.space_group_name_H-M   'P 1'
#
loop_
_entity.id
_entity.type
_entity.pdbx_description
1 polymer ?
#
loop_
_entity_poly.entity_id
_entity_poly.type
_entity_poly.pdbx_seq_one_letter_code
_entity_poly.pdbx_strand_id
1 'polypeptide(L)'
;MGWFSSSSSTTPKASDGGRIAPDRTSRQQCWNGRDSFFDCLDRNDIVDAIKNDSEARKRCGKEIAEFEGACAKAWVKYFKEKRVMEYNRDQTIERIKKEDQATAGR
;
A
#
# COMPACT_ATOMS: atom_id res chain seq x y z
N MET A 1 -32.10 14.27 -22.50
CA MET A 1 -32.71 12.95 -22.24
C MET A 1 -31.68 11.89 -22.64
N GLY A 2 -31.01 11.25 -21.69
CA GLY A 2 -29.87 10.36 -22.00
C GLY A 2 -29.23 9.77 -20.74
N TRP A 3 -30.06 9.12 -19.93
CA TRP A 3 -29.77 8.06 -18.95
C TRP A 3 -28.37 7.40 -19.02
N PHE A 4 -27.54 7.64 -18.02
CA PHE A 4 -26.37 6.81 -17.74
C PHE A 4 -26.82 5.52 -17.04
N SER A 5 -26.83 4.40 -17.78
CA SER A 5 -26.99 3.06 -17.22
C SER A 5 -25.71 2.65 -16.47
N SER A 6 -25.68 2.89 -15.14
CA SER A 6 -24.65 2.32 -14.28
C SER A 6 -25.01 0.89 -13.87
N SER A 7 -24.14 -0.05 -14.23
CA SER A 7 -24.18 -1.43 -13.75
C SER A 7 -24.10 -1.47 -12.22
N SER A 8 -25.07 -2.13 -11.60
CA SER A 8 -25.20 -2.26 -10.15
C SER A 8 -24.22 -3.30 -9.62
N SER A 9 -23.05 -2.88 -9.13
CA SER A 9 -22.22 -3.73 -8.27
C SER A 9 -22.80 -3.71 -6.86
N THR A 10 -23.29 -4.86 -6.40
CA THR A 10 -23.80 -5.16 -5.05
C THR A 10 -22.71 -4.92 -4.00
N THR A 11 -22.50 -3.65 -3.66
CA THR A 11 -21.73 -3.27 -2.47
C THR A 11 -22.72 -3.03 -1.33
N PRO A 12 -22.48 -3.57 -0.14
CA PRO A 12 -23.37 -3.36 0.99
C PRO A 12 -23.39 -1.86 1.34
N LYS A 13 -24.59 -1.29 1.40
CA LYS A 13 -24.85 0.15 1.56
C LYS A 13 -25.21 0.45 3.02
N ALA A 14 -24.55 1.44 3.61
CA ALA A 14 -24.78 1.88 4.98
C ALA A 14 -26.11 2.65 5.07
N SER A 15 -26.66 2.78 6.28
CA SER A 15 -27.97 3.41 6.51
C SER A 15 -28.03 4.89 6.11
N ASP A 16 -26.87 5.55 6.00
CA ASP A 16 -26.68 6.93 5.55
C ASP A 16 -26.48 7.06 4.02
N GLY A 17 -26.57 5.95 3.28
CA GLY A 17 -26.33 5.91 1.85
C GLY A 17 -24.85 5.83 1.44
N GLY A 18 -23.93 5.80 2.41
CA GLY A 18 -22.51 5.52 2.21
C GLY A 18 -22.23 4.05 1.88
N ARG A 19 -21.01 3.71 1.47
CA ARG A 19 -20.58 2.31 1.36
C ARG A 19 -20.31 1.78 2.77
N ILE A 20 -20.74 0.55 3.08
CA ILE A 20 -20.42 -0.07 4.38
C ILE A 20 -18.90 -0.16 4.48
N ALA A 21 -18.35 0.59 5.43
CA ALA A 21 -16.94 0.49 5.76
C ALA A 21 -16.66 -0.93 6.27
N PRO A 22 -15.51 -1.53 5.90
CA PRO A 22 -15.07 -2.77 6.53
C PRO A 22 -15.12 -2.59 8.05
N ASP A 23 -15.64 -3.58 8.76
CA ASP A 23 -15.67 -3.56 10.22
C ASP A 23 -14.26 -3.35 10.80
N ARG A 24 -14.16 -2.88 12.05
CA ARG A 24 -12.85 -2.55 12.65
C ARG A 24 -11.88 -3.73 12.64
N THR A 25 -12.42 -4.95 12.80
CA THR A 25 -11.65 -6.20 12.79
C THR A 25 -11.01 -6.49 11.44
N SER A 26 -11.75 -6.37 10.33
CA SER A 26 -11.22 -6.58 8.98
C SER A 26 -10.16 -5.54 8.59
N ARG A 27 -10.30 -4.30 9.06
CA ARG A 27 -9.24 -3.29 8.88
C ARG A 27 -7.97 -3.65 9.62
N GLN A 28 -8.09 -4.14 10.86
CA GLN A 28 -6.94 -4.60 11.63
C GLN A 28 -6.25 -5.78 10.95
N GLN A 29 -7.00 -6.75 10.43
CA GLN A 29 -6.44 -7.87 9.67
C GLN A 29 -5.69 -7.39 8.41
N CYS A 30 -6.27 -6.42 7.68
CA CYS A 30 -5.61 -5.81 6.53
C CYS A 30 -4.27 -5.15 6.90
N TRP A 31 -4.22 -4.40 8.00
CA TRP A 31 -2.97 -3.78 8.46
C TRP A 31 -1.94 -4.81 8.91
N ASN A 32 -2.35 -5.86 9.62
CA ASN A 32 -1.44 -6.94 10.03
C ASN A 32 -0.85 -7.67 8.80
N GLY A 33 -1.67 -7.94 7.77
CA GLY A 33 -1.20 -8.52 6.52
C GLY A 33 -0.24 -7.61 5.77
N ARG A 34 -0.54 -6.29 5.72
CA ARG A 34 0.35 -5.28 5.14
C ARG A 34 1.72 -5.28 5.83
N ASP A 35 1.73 -5.22 7.16
CA ASP A 35 2.95 -5.08 7.94
C ASP A 35 3.81 -6.34 7.82
N SER A 36 3.20 -7.53 7.88
CA SER A 36 3.90 -8.80 7.66
C SER A 36 4.53 -8.88 6.26
N PHE A 37 3.80 -8.43 5.23
CA PHE A 37 4.33 -8.37 3.85
C PHE A 37 5.50 -7.39 3.76
N PHE A 38 5.38 -6.19 4.34
CA PHE A 38 6.43 -5.18 4.34
C PHE A 38 7.68 -5.63 5.09
N ASP A 39 7.54 -6.26 6.25
CA ASP A 39 8.65 -6.85 6.99
C ASP A 39 9.37 -7.95 6.19
N CYS A 40 8.64 -8.74 5.39
CA CYS A 40 9.26 -9.69 4.48
C CYS A 40 10.03 -8.97 3.35
N LEU A 41 9.46 -7.94 2.75
CA LEU A 41 10.12 -7.15 1.72
C LEU A 41 11.41 -6.51 2.23
N ASP A 42 11.40 -5.95 3.45
CA ASP A 42 12.56 -5.34 4.10
C ASP A 42 13.68 -6.35 4.35
N ARG A 43 13.34 -7.57 4.79
CA ARG A 43 14.31 -8.67 4.96
C ARG A 43 14.95 -9.16 3.64
N ASN A 44 14.37 -8.82 2.50
CA ASN A 44 14.85 -9.22 1.18
C ASN A 44 15.33 -8.01 0.34
N ASP A 45 15.47 -6.83 0.96
CA ASP A 45 15.89 -5.59 0.29
C ASP A 45 15.01 -5.19 -0.91
N ILE A 46 13.70 -5.47 -0.83
CA ILE A 46 12.74 -5.15 -1.88
C ILE A 46 11.95 -3.89 -1.48
N VAL A 47 12.29 -2.74 -2.05
CA VAL A 47 11.53 -1.50 -1.82
C VAL A 47 10.27 -1.46 -2.69
N ASP A 48 10.44 -1.65 -4.00
CA ASP A 48 9.38 -1.53 -4.99
C ASP A 48 8.86 -2.91 -5.41
N ALA A 49 7.87 -3.41 -4.68
CA ALA A 49 7.18 -4.65 -4.99
C ALA A 49 6.20 -4.54 -6.17
N ILE A 50 6.01 -3.35 -6.77
CA ILE A 50 5.23 -3.18 -7.99
C ILE A 50 6.12 -3.50 -9.20
N LYS A 51 7.33 -2.94 -9.23
CA LYS A 51 8.32 -3.25 -10.26
C LYS A 51 8.90 -4.66 -10.13
N ASN A 52 9.11 -5.12 -8.89
CA ASN A 52 9.71 -6.42 -8.59
C ASN A 52 8.68 -7.46 -8.12
N ASP A 53 7.45 -7.43 -8.66
CA ASP A 53 6.35 -8.32 -8.19
C ASP A 53 6.73 -9.80 -8.26
N SER A 54 7.45 -10.23 -9.29
CA SER A 54 7.93 -11.63 -9.43
C SER A 54 8.85 -12.03 -8.27
N GLU A 55 9.86 -11.22 -7.94
CA GLU A 55 10.78 -11.51 -6.84
C GLU A 55 10.07 -11.39 -5.49
N ALA A 56 9.19 -10.39 -5.32
CA ALA A 56 8.37 -10.24 -4.14
C ALA A 56 7.48 -11.47 -3.89
N ARG A 57 6.82 -12.01 -4.93
CA ARG A 57 6.03 -13.24 -4.82
C ARG A 57 6.88 -14.48 -4.56
N LYS A 58 8.10 -14.53 -5.09
CA LYS A 58 9.02 -15.64 -4.85
C LYS A 58 9.56 -15.66 -3.42
N ARG A 59 9.86 -14.50 -2.84
CA ARG A 59 10.45 -14.36 -1.50
C ARG A 59 9.41 -14.24 -0.38
N CYS A 60 8.29 -13.58 -0.67
CA CYS A 60 7.24 -13.20 0.28
C CYS A 60 5.87 -13.73 -0.15
N GLY A 61 5.83 -14.89 -0.79
CA GLY A 61 4.62 -15.48 -1.39
C GLY A 61 3.50 -15.76 -0.39
N LYS A 62 3.86 -16.10 0.85
CA LYS A 62 2.87 -16.31 1.92
C LYS A 62 2.27 -14.98 2.36
N GLU A 63 3.13 -14.02 2.69
CA GLU A 63 2.72 -12.73 3.25
C GLU A 63 1.95 -11.89 2.21
N ILE A 64 2.33 -11.95 0.93
CA ILE A 64 1.57 -11.26 -0.13
C ILE A 64 0.18 -11.87 -0.32
N ALA A 65 0.02 -13.19 -0.18
CA ALA A 65 -1.28 -13.86 -0.28
C ALA A 65 -2.18 -13.48 0.91
N GLU A 66 -1.63 -13.44 2.12
CA GLU A 66 -2.34 -12.97 3.32
C GLU A 66 -2.74 -11.49 3.19
N PHE A 67 -1.84 -10.64 2.70
CA PHE A 67 -2.11 -9.22 2.47
C PHE A 67 -3.20 -9.00 1.40
N GLU A 68 -3.09 -9.68 0.25
CA GLU A 68 -4.05 -9.58 -0.85
C GLU A 68 -5.41 -10.19 -0.49
N GLY A 69 -5.45 -11.17 0.42
CA GLY A 69 -6.67 -11.79 0.93
C GLY A 69 -7.37 -10.99 2.04
N ALA A 70 -6.62 -10.32 2.91
CA ALA A 70 -7.16 -9.54 4.02
C ALA A 70 -7.57 -8.11 3.63
N CYS A 71 -7.01 -7.57 2.56
CA CYS A 71 -7.25 -6.19 2.14
C CYS A 71 -8.08 -6.08 0.86
N ALA A 72 -8.86 -5.01 0.74
CA ALA A 72 -9.45 -4.65 -0.55
C ALA A 72 -8.35 -4.28 -1.57
N LYS A 73 -8.51 -4.68 -2.83
CA LYS A 73 -7.52 -4.46 -3.91
C LYS A 73 -7.03 -3.01 -4.04
N ALA A 74 -7.94 -2.04 -3.85
CA ALA A 74 -7.59 -0.62 -3.88
C ALA A 74 -6.62 -0.22 -2.76
N TRP A 75 -6.79 -0.79 -1.56
CA TRP A 75 -5.89 -0.58 -0.43
C TRP A 75 -4.54 -1.26 -0.64
N VAL A 76 -4.52 -2.49 -1.17
CA VAL A 76 -3.27 -3.19 -1.54
C VAL A 76 -2.44 -2.34 -2.49
N LYS A 77 -3.07 -1.87 -3.58
CA LYS A 77 -2.43 -0.99 -4.56
C LYS A 77 -1.90 0.29 -3.90
N TYR A 78 -2.76 1.00 -3.16
CA TYR A 78 -2.39 2.24 -2.47
C TYR A 78 -1.20 2.04 -1.53
N PHE A 79 -1.19 0.99 -0.72
CA PHE A 79 -0.09 0.74 0.22
C PHE A 79 1.22 0.42 -0.49
N LYS A 80 1.20 -0.40 -1.54
CA LYS A 80 2.40 -0.69 -2.35
C LYS A 80 2.96 0.60 -2.97
N GLU A 81 2.10 1.46 -3.53
CA GLU A 81 2.51 2.76 -4.10
C GLU A 81 3.03 3.72 -3.03
N LYS A 82 2.34 3.81 -1.88
CA LYS A 82 2.72 4.66 -0.76
C LYS A 82 4.10 4.30 -0.22
N ARG A 83 4.42 3.02 -0.07
CA ARG A 83 5.74 2.55 0.38
C ARG A 83 6.88 3.09 -0.51
N VAL A 84 6.71 3.02 -1.84
CA VAL A 84 7.69 3.55 -2.80
C VAL A 84 7.78 5.08 -2.74
N MET A 85 6.65 5.76 -2.66
CA MET A 85 6.62 7.22 -2.56
C MET A 85 7.32 7.71 -1.29
N GLU A 86 7.05 7.10 -0.14
CA GLU A 86 7.66 7.47 1.14
C GLU A 86 9.16 7.19 1.14
N TYR A 87 9.59 6.05 0.61
CA TYR A 87 11.02 5.77 0.43
C TYR A 87 11.72 6.86 -0.39
N ASN A 88 11.15 7.24 -1.55
CA ASN A 88 11.73 8.27 -2.41
C ASN A 88 11.74 9.66 -1.75
N ARG A 89 10.68 9.99 -1.00
CA ARG A 89 10.62 11.22 -0.21
C ARG A 89 11.75 11.26 0.81
N ASP A 90 11.94 10.18 1.56
CA ASP A 90 12.93 10.13 2.64
C ASP A 90 14.36 10.19 2.06
N GLN A 91 14.63 9.50 0.95
CA GLN A 91 15.90 9.61 0.22
C GLN A 91 16.18 11.04 -0.29
N THR A 92 15.14 11.74 -0.74
CA THR A 92 15.27 13.14 -1.19
C THR A 92 15.57 14.07 -0.02
N ILE A 93 14.85 13.91 1.11
CA ILE A 93 15.09 14.68 2.33
C ILE A 93 16.52 14.45 2.84
N GLU A 94 16.99 13.20 2.84
CA GLU A 94 18.37 12.87 3.23
C GLU A 94 19.41 13.52 2.34
N ARG A 95 19.18 13.59 1.02
CA ARG A 95 20.08 14.27 0.07
C ARG A 95 20.16 15.76 0.38
N ILE A 96 19.02 16.43 0.52
CA ILE A 96 18.95 17.87 0.82
C ILE A 96 19.68 18.17 2.13
N LYS A 97 19.45 17.39 3.19
CA LYS A 97 20.15 17.56 4.47
C LYS A 97 21.68 17.45 4.34
N LYS A 98 22.18 16.52 3.51
CA LYS A 98 23.62 16.36 3.27
C LYS A 98 24.19 17.55 2.48
N GLU A 99 23.46 18.06 1.49
CA GLU A 99 23.85 19.24 0.70
C GLU A 99 23.87 20.51 1.56
N ASP A 100 22.87 20.70 2.42
CA ASP A 100 22.80 21.82 3.37
C ASP A 100 23.99 21.79 4.34
N GLN A 101 24.32 20.62 4.89
CA GLN A 101 25.47 20.43 5.77
C GLN A 101 26.80 20.70 5.05
N ALA A 102 26.95 20.24 3.80
CA ALA A 102 28.14 20.49 3.00
C ALA A 102 28.31 21.98 2.63
N THR A 103 27.19 22.69 2.42
CA THR A 103 27.19 24.11 2.08
C THR A 103 27.40 25.00 3.30
N ALA A 104 26.83 24.64 4.45
CA ALA A 104 26.99 25.39 5.71
C ALA A 104 28.38 25.25 6.33
N GLY A 105 29.15 24.22 5.96
CA GLY A 105 30.54 24.03 6.38
C GLY A 105 31.57 24.75 5.49
N ARG A 106 31.13 25.49 4.47
CA ARG A 106 31.98 26.25 3.54
C ARG A 106 31.87 27.75 3.81
#